data_AF-A0A5K0ZDA8-F1
#
_entry.id   AF-A0A5K0ZDA8-F1
#
_cell.length_a   1.000
_cell.length_b   1.000
_cell.length_c   1.000
_cell.angle_alpha   90.00
_cell.angle_beta   90.00
_cell.angle_gamma   90.00
#
_symmetry.space_group_name_H-M   'P 1'
#
loop_
_entity.id
_entity.type
_entity.pdbx_description
1 polymer ?
#
loop_
_entity_poly.entity_id
_entity_poly.type
_entity_poly.pdbx_seq_one_letter_code
_entity_poly.pdbx_strand_id
1 'polypeptide(L)' 'LVRQPKWGHLKDLHSAIKLYEAPLLLGTPTYSSLGQFQE' A
#
# COMPACT_ATOMS: atom_id res chain seq x y z
N LEU A 1 -25.87 -8.46 -3.29
CA LEU A 1 -24.79 -7.44 -3.28
C LEU A 1 -23.62 -7.97 -2.47
N VAL A 2 -22.44 -8.09 -3.07
CA VAL A 2 -21.20 -8.39 -2.34
C VAL A 2 -20.94 -7.22 -1.38
N ARG A 3 -20.91 -7.49 -0.06
CA ARG A 3 -20.51 -6.49 0.92
C ARG A 3 -19.03 -6.23 0.72
N GLN A 4 -18.71 -5.12 0.05
CA GLN A 4 -17.34 -4.68 -0.03
C GLN A 4 -16.77 -4.44 1.38
N PRO A 5 -15.48 -4.70 1.59
CA PRO A 5 -14.78 -4.33 2.80
C PRO A 5 -15.07 -2.86 3.16
N LYS A 6 -15.89 -2.62 4.19
CA LYS A 6 -16.24 -1.26 4.66
C LYS A 6 -15.04 -0.61 5.36
N TRP A 7 -15.18 0.68 5.68
CA TRP A 7 -14.30 1.63 6.41
C TRP A 7 -13.16 1.05 7.29
N GLY A 8 -13.34 -0.09 7.96
CA GLY A 8 -12.25 -0.78 8.66
C GLY A 8 -11.04 -1.07 7.79
N HIS A 9 -11.23 -1.55 6.55
CA HIS A 9 -10.10 -1.82 5.65
C HIS A 9 -9.40 -0.55 5.18
N LEU A 10 -10.14 0.56 5.04
CA LEU A 10 -9.54 1.86 4.75
C LEU A 10 -8.77 2.41 5.95
N LYS A 11 -9.23 2.15 7.17
CA LYS A 11 -8.51 2.50 8.40
C LYS A 11 -7.19 1.73 8.50
N ASP A 12 -7.20 0.45 8.19
CA ASP A 12 -6.01 -0.40 8.22
C ASP A 12 -5.03 0.01 7.11
N LEU A 13 -5.53 0.28 5.90
CA LEU A 13 -4.74 0.82 4.80
C LEU A 13 -4.10 2.17 5.15
N HIS A 14 -4.88 3.10 5.71
CA HIS A 14 -4.37 4.42 6.11
C HIS A 14 -3.30 4.28 7.20
N SER A 15 -3.50 3.37 8.15
CA SER A 15 -2.52 3.11 9.21
C SER A 15 -1.21 2.58 8.63
N ALA A 16 -1.28 1.64 7.68
CA ALA A 16 -0.11 1.12 6.99
C ALA A 16 0.63 2.22 6.21
N ILE A 17 -0.08 3.08 5.48
CA ILE A 17 0.53 4.19 4.74
C ILE A 17 1.21 5.18 5.70
N LYS A 18 0.56 5.52 6.82
CA LYS A 18 1.12 6.45 7.81
C LYS A 18 2.42 5.95 8.43
N LEU A 19 2.56 4.64 8.64
CA LEU A 19 3.81 4.03 9.13
C LEU A 19 4.99 4.26 8.17
N TYR A 20 4.72 4.41 6.87
CA TYR A 20 5.73 4.65 5.85
C TYR A 20 5.77 6.11 5.36
N GLU A 21 5.22 7.07 6.10
CA GLU A 21 5.17 8.48 5.69
C GLU A 21 6.56 9.07 5.35
N ALA A 22 7.55 8.87 6.22
CA ALA A 22 8.89 9.41 6.00
C ALA A 22 9.58 8.87 4.73
N PRO A 23 9.69 7.54 4.50
CA PRO A 23 10.29 7.03 3.27
C PRO A 23 9.46 7.34 2.02
N LEU A 24 8.13 7.48 2.13
CA LEU A 24 7.29 7.87 1.00
C LEU A 24 7.47 9.34 0.59
N LEU A 25 7.72 10.24 1.55
CA LEU A 25 7.89 11.67 1.27
C LEU A 25 9.33 12.05 0.91
N LEU A 26 10.32 11.38 1.49
CA LEU A 26 11.74 11.76 1.39
C LEU A 26 12.57 10.77 0.56
N GLY A 27 12.06 9.55 0.35
CA GLY A 27 12.77 8.51 -0.39
C GLY A 27 12.65 8.67 -1.90
N THR A 28 13.54 7.99 -2.63
CA THR A 28 13.43 7.84 -4.08
C THR A 28 12.74 6.52 -4.40
N PRO A 29 11.71 6.51 -5.26
CA PRO A 29 11.07 5.27 -5.66
C PRO A 29 12.05 4.44 -6.48
N THR A 30 12.23 3.18 -6.08
CA THR A 30 13.03 2.21 -6.81
C THR A 30 12.14 1.07 -7.27
N TYR A 31 12.37 0.61 -8.50
CA TYR A 31 11.65 -0.50 -9.08
C TYR A 31 12.55 -1.73 -9.08
N SER A 32 12.07 -2.81 -8.49
CA SER A 32 12.69 -4.13 -8.56
C SER A 32 11.69 -5.10 -9.17
N SER A 33 12.12 -5.86 -10.19
CA SER A 33 11.30 -6.94 -10.74
C SER A 33 11.15 -8.06 -9.71
N LEU A 34 9.91 -8.49 -9.48
CA LEU A 34 9.58 -9.64 -8.64
C LEU A 34 9.66 -10.97 -9.42
N GLY A 35 10.04 -10.92 -10.71
CA GLY A 35 10.19 -12.08 -11.58
C GLY A 35 9.20 -12.08 -12.76
N GLN A 36 9.22 -13.17 -13.53
CA GLN A 36 8.48 -13.30 -14.80
C GLN A 36 6.95 -13.31 -14.65
N PHE A 37 6.43 -13.53 -13.44
CA PHE A 37 4.99 -13.66 -13.17
C PHE A 37 4.43 -12.49 -12.36
N GLN A 38 5.12 -11.34 -12.34
CA GLN A 38 4.59 -10.12 -11.75
C GLN A 38 3.49 -9.56 -12.67
N GLU A 39 2.23 -9.59 -12.20
CA GLU A 39 1.09 -8.88 -12.81
C GLU A 39 0.89 -7.47 -12.24
#